data_AF-A0A8H7U1Y0-F1
#
_entry.id   AF-A0A8H7U1Y0-F1
#
_cell.length_a   1.000
_cell.length_b   1.000
_cell.length_c   1.000
_cell.angle_alpha   90.00
_cell.angle_beta   90.00
_cell.angle_gamma   90.00
#
_symmetry.space_group_name_H-M   'P 1'
#
loop_
_entity.id
_entity.type
_entity.pdbx_description
1 polymer ?
#
loop_
_entity_poly.entity_id
_entity_poly.type
_entity_poly.pdbx_seq_one_letter_code
_entity_poly.pdbx_strand_id
1 'polypeptide(L)'
;MCASYPCRFLLKVSRCLVVRAFPNLRALRIHRCGSFTSTEAACWESLDSVEGPVEFFEQWSPTCHIPHVSISSRLAKPHFDTPSSATMYELKPTLCLIRKASPVALTLLIMADPGLTDSFWIPLTKCTPRLRSLEIRLYTFPEGDVMPRLFACKLLEQAPSVRCVSLSFTSCRRYFPHDTKTTAWKVVGARTCRKLERITEALEEDVQRRIIAPDFDPRTSL
;
A
#
# COMPACT_ATOMS: atom_id res chain seq x y z
N MET A 1 42.58 3.77 -23.44
CA MET A 1 41.13 3.45 -23.33
C MET A 1 40.64 4.00 -22.00
N CYS A 2 40.01 5.19 -22.02
CA CYS A 2 39.45 5.80 -20.81
C CYS A 2 38.05 5.22 -20.57
N ALA A 3 37.90 4.43 -19.50
CA ALA A 3 36.60 3.97 -19.04
C ALA A 3 35.83 5.15 -18.44
N SER A 4 34.82 5.63 -19.17
CA SER A 4 33.87 6.64 -18.71
C SER A 4 32.96 6.02 -17.67
N TYR A 5 33.25 6.24 -16.38
CA TYR A 5 32.30 5.95 -15.31
C TYR A 5 31.13 6.94 -15.41
N PRO A 6 29.86 6.49 -15.45
CA PRO A 6 28.73 7.42 -15.41
C PRO A 6 28.67 8.06 -14.02
N CYS A 7 29.03 9.35 -13.95
CA CYS A 7 28.76 10.20 -12.80
C CYS A 7 27.25 10.21 -12.52
N ARG A 8 26.79 9.40 -11.57
CA ARG A 8 25.45 9.52 -10.99
C ARG A 8 25.44 10.76 -10.11
N PHE A 9 25.03 11.89 -10.67
CA PHE A 9 24.70 13.08 -9.89
C PHE A 9 23.48 12.77 -9.01
N LEU A 10 23.71 12.52 -7.71
CA LEU A 10 22.66 12.49 -6.71
C LEU A 10 22.29 13.94 -6.38
N LEU A 11 21.29 14.48 -7.08
CA LEU A 11 20.65 15.74 -6.71
C LEU A 11 20.00 15.57 -5.33
N LYS A 12 20.65 16.11 -4.30
CA LYS A 12 20.07 16.23 -2.96
C LYS A 12 19.12 17.44 -2.95
N VAL A 13 17.81 17.18 -3.06
CA VAL A 13 16.79 18.23 -3.04
C VAL A 13 16.08 18.23 -1.69
N SER A 14 16.03 19.39 -1.01
CA SER A 14 15.25 19.56 0.22
C SER A 14 13.76 19.42 -0.07
N ARG A 15 13.03 18.69 0.77
CA ARG A 15 11.57 18.48 0.57
C ARG A 15 10.77 19.76 0.67
N CYS A 16 11.14 20.68 1.57
CA CYS A 16 10.51 22.00 1.67
C CYS A 16 10.65 22.79 0.37
N LEU A 17 11.78 22.63 -0.35
CA LEU A 17 12.00 23.26 -1.63
C LEU A 17 11.11 22.64 -2.72
N VAL A 18 10.92 21.31 -2.72
CA VAL A 18 9.99 20.65 -3.65
C VAL A 18 8.54 21.04 -3.36
N VAL A 19 8.14 21.13 -2.08
CA VAL A 19 6.80 21.62 -1.71
C VAL A 19 6.56 23.04 -2.20
N ARG A 20 7.53 23.94 -2.01
CA ARG A 20 7.44 25.32 -2.50
C ARG A 20 7.45 25.43 -4.02
N ALA A 21 8.19 24.58 -4.71
CA ALA A 21 8.25 24.58 -6.17
C ALA A 21 6.95 24.02 -6.80
N PHE A 22 6.29 23.08 -6.12
CA PHE A 22 5.08 22.42 -6.60
C PHE A 22 3.97 22.45 -5.53
N PRO A 23 3.41 23.63 -5.21
CA PRO A 23 2.45 23.76 -4.11
C PRO A 23 1.13 23.00 -4.37
N ASN A 24 0.72 22.90 -5.64
CA ASN A 24 -0.52 22.25 -6.07
C ASN A 24 -0.32 20.79 -6.51
N LEU A 25 0.73 20.12 -6.02
CA LEU A 25 1.02 18.73 -6.40
C LEU A 25 -0.08 17.79 -5.86
N ARG A 26 -0.77 17.10 -6.78
CA ARG A 26 -1.86 16.18 -6.44
C ARG A 26 -1.44 14.70 -6.38
N ALA A 27 -0.36 14.35 -7.06
CA ALA A 27 0.15 12.99 -7.09
C ALA A 27 1.67 12.98 -7.04
N LEU A 28 2.24 12.18 -6.13
CA LEU A 28 3.67 11.98 -6.00
C LEU A 28 4.01 10.51 -6.24
N ARG A 29 4.88 10.23 -7.23
CA ARG A 29 5.36 8.88 -7.51
C ARG A 29 6.87 8.81 -7.46
N ILE A 30 7.40 7.88 -6.68
CA ILE A 30 8.83 7.71 -6.46
C ILE A 30 9.21 6.28 -6.81
N HIS A 31 9.96 6.12 -7.90
CA HIS A 31 10.41 4.81 -8.38
C HIS A 31 11.77 4.40 -7.83
N ARG A 32 12.61 5.37 -7.43
CA ARG A 32 13.93 5.13 -6.83
C ARG A 32 14.16 6.16 -5.74
N CYS A 33 14.48 5.68 -4.54
CA CYS A 33 14.82 6.54 -3.42
C CYS A 33 16.35 6.76 -3.43
N GLY A 34 16.79 8.01 -3.59
CA GLY A 34 18.13 8.43 -3.18
C GLY A 34 18.13 8.75 -1.68
N SER A 35 19.29 8.92 -1.06
CA SER A 35 19.35 9.33 0.35
C SER A 35 18.74 10.73 0.52
N PHE A 36 17.56 10.85 1.14
CA PHE A 36 17.07 12.15 1.61
C PHE A 36 17.68 12.42 2.98
N THR A 37 18.40 13.54 3.12
CA THR A 37 19.07 13.90 4.38
C THR A 37 18.16 14.63 5.35
N SER A 38 16.89 14.88 4.99
CA SER A 38 15.97 15.70 5.77
C SER A 38 14.80 14.87 6.28
N THR A 39 14.66 14.84 7.61
CA THR A 39 13.49 14.35 8.35
C THR A 39 12.36 15.39 8.43
N GLU A 40 12.42 16.46 7.64
CA GLU A 40 11.41 17.52 7.68
C GLU A 40 10.01 16.98 7.33
N ALA A 41 9.06 17.36 8.18
CA ALA A 41 7.63 17.18 8.01
C ALA A 41 7.12 18.12 6.91
N ALA A 42 7.45 17.81 5.67
CA ALA A 42 6.93 18.51 4.50
C ALA A 42 5.56 17.91 4.13
N CYS A 43 4.54 18.76 4.04
CA CYS A 43 3.19 18.39 3.61
C CYS A 43 2.81 19.15 2.34
N TRP A 44 2.19 18.45 1.40
CA TRP A 44 1.42 19.04 0.30
C TRP A 44 -0.06 18.96 0.66
N GLU A 45 -0.69 20.10 0.92
CA GLU A 45 -2.12 20.14 1.31
C GLU A 45 -3.04 19.62 0.19
N SER A 46 -2.65 19.79 -1.07
CA SER A 46 -3.39 19.31 -2.24
C SER A 46 -3.06 17.88 -2.66
N LEU A 47 -2.27 17.14 -1.87
CA LEU A 47 -1.81 15.80 -2.26
C LEU A 47 -2.90 14.75 -2.05
N ASP A 48 -3.41 14.23 -3.16
CA ASP A 48 -4.43 13.18 -3.17
C ASP A 48 -3.82 11.78 -3.10
N SER A 49 -2.63 11.61 -3.69
CA SER A 49 -2.00 10.29 -3.80
C SER A 49 -0.48 10.30 -3.70
N VAL A 50 0.06 9.28 -3.03
CA VAL A 50 1.49 9.00 -3.01
C VAL A 50 1.79 7.53 -3.29
N GLU A 51 2.81 7.30 -4.10
CA GLU A 51 3.36 5.99 -4.42
C GLU A 51 4.87 6.00 -4.21
N GLY A 52 5.38 5.02 -3.48
CA GLY A 52 6.82 4.94 -3.24
C GLY A 52 7.26 3.66 -2.54
N PRO A 53 8.58 3.44 -2.42
CA PRO A 53 9.13 2.35 -1.64
C PRO A 53 9.07 2.68 -0.13
N VAL A 54 9.05 1.67 0.75
CA VAL A 54 9.03 1.86 2.22
C VAL A 54 10.14 2.78 2.69
N GLU A 55 11.32 2.69 2.09
CA GLU A 55 12.52 3.47 2.40
C GLU A 55 12.29 4.97 2.18
N PHE A 56 11.45 5.35 1.22
CA PHE A 56 11.04 6.75 1.05
C PHE A 56 10.16 7.21 2.21
N PHE A 57 9.22 6.37 2.60
CA PHE A 57 8.26 6.61 3.66
C PHE A 57 8.90 6.60 5.06
N GLU A 58 9.97 5.84 5.28
CA GLU A 58 10.74 5.88 6.52
C GLU A 58 11.35 7.26 6.77
N GLN A 59 11.82 7.89 5.70
CA GLN A 59 12.46 9.19 5.78
C GLN A 59 11.42 10.31 5.78
N TRP A 60 10.18 10.06 5.34
CA TRP A 60 9.12 11.04 5.21
C TRP A 60 8.04 10.88 6.28
N SER A 61 7.90 11.88 7.13
CA SER A 61 6.84 11.95 8.13
C SER A 61 5.79 12.99 7.72
N PRO A 62 4.82 12.64 6.87
CA PRO A 62 3.75 13.56 6.53
C PRO A 62 2.94 13.90 7.79
N THR A 63 2.62 15.18 7.94
CA THR A 63 1.75 15.70 9.02
C THR A 63 0.31 15.89 8.56
N CYS A 64 0.04 15.73 7.27
CA CYS A 64 -1.28 15.85 6.69
C CYS A 64 -1.87 14.53 6.21
N HIS A 65 -3.18 14.54 6.06
CA HIS A 65 -3.94 13.44 5.52
C HIS A 65 -3.61 13.24 4.04
N ILE A 66 -3.33 11.99 3.65
CA ILE A 66 -3.12 11.60 2.25
C ILE A 66 -4.17 10.55 1.91
N PRO A 67 -5.17 10.87 1.05
CA PRO A 67 -6.29 9.98 0.77
C PRO A 67 -5.85 8.60 0.23
N HIS A 68 -4.87 8.58 -0.67
CA HIS A 68 -4.35 7.35 -1.28
C HIS A 68 -2.86 7.15 -1.03
N VAL A 69 -2.50 6.02 -0.43
CA VAL A 69 -1.11 5.60 -0.21
C VAL A 69 -0.86 4.27 -0.91
N SER A 70 0.20 4.21 -1.72
CA SER A 70 0.64 3.00 -2.42
C SER A 70 2.09 2.68 -2.04
N ILE A 71 2.29 1.49 -1.47
CA ILE A 71 3.60 1.00 -1.06
C ILE A 71 4.08 -0.02 -2.09
N SER A 72 5.14 0.34 -2.81
CA SER A 72 5.70 -0.45 -3.90
C SER A 72 6.77 -1.46 -3.47
N SER A 73 7.33 -1.34 -2.25
CA SER A 73 8.27 -2.32 -1.70
C SER A 73 7.56 -3.62 -1.32
N ARG A 74 8.27 -4.75 -1.45
CA ARG A 74 7.75 -6.08 -1.11
C ARG A 74 7.86 -6.32 0.40
N LEU A 75 6.73 -6.25 1.10
CA LEU A 75 6.66 -6.50 2.53
C LEU A 75 6.74 -8.01 2.86
N ALA A 76 7.27 -8.32 4.04
CA ALA A 76 7.30 -9.66 4.64
C ALA A 76 7.96 -10.75 3.77
N LYS A 77 9.07 -10.43 3.09
CA LYS A 77 9.85 -11.38 2.27
C LYS A 77 10.19 -12.66 3.07
N PRO A 78 10.11 -13.89 2.56
CA PRO A 78 10.70 -15.02 3.26
C PRO A 78 12.22 -14.99 3.13
N HIS A 79 12.91 -15.23 4.23
CA HIS A 79 14.37 -15.29 4.27
C HIS A 79 14.78 -16.73 3.98
N PHE A 80 15.35 -17.00 2.79
CA PHE A 80 15.68 -18.37 2.39
C PHE A 80 17.07 -18.85 2.82
N ASP A 81 18.03 -18.00 3.22
CA ASP A 81 19.43 -18.47 3.38
C ASP A 81 20.31 -17.79 4.46
N THR A 82 19.79 -17.05 5.45
CA THR A 82 20.66 -16.55 6.56
C THR A 82 20.00 -16.56 7.95
N PRO A 83 20.71 -16.87 9.05
CA PRO A 83 20.09 -17.13 10.35
C PRO A 83 19.83 -15.90 11.22
N SER A 84 20.08 -14.67 10.76
CA SER A 84 19.85 -13.50 11.60
C SER A 84 19.53 -12.24 10.80
N SER A 85 18.42 -11.61 11.18
CA SER A 85 18.01 -10.23 10.88
C SER A 85 17.76 -9.87 9.41
N ALA A 86 16.55 -10.14 8.92
CA ALA A 86 15.71 -9.15 8.25
C ALA A 86 14.41 -9.84 7.85
N THR A 87 13.25 -9.33 8.30
CA THR A 87 11.92 -9.42 7.63
C THR A 87 10.72 -8.82 8.37
N MET A 88 10.89 -8.47 9.65
CA MET A 88 9.91 -7.63 10.39
C MET A 88 10.25 -6.14 10.38
N TYR A 89 11.44 -5.75 9.92
CA TYR A 89 11.92 -4.36 9.99
C TYR A 89 11.09 -3.41 9.12
N GLU A 90 10.50 -3.87 8.02
CA GLU A 90 9.70 -3.02 7.13
C GLU A 90 8.24 -2.88 7.58
N LEU A 91 7.73 -3.80 8.42
CA LEU A 91 6.33 -3.80 8.83
C LEU A 91 6.01 -2.67 9.83
N LYS A 92 6.87 -2.45 10.82
CA LYS A 92 6.68 -1.40 11.83
C LYS A 92 6.74 0.02 11.24
N PRO A 93 7.73 0.38 10.41
CA PRO A 93 7.76 1.68 9.74
C PRO A 93 6.57 1.86 8.80
N THR A 94 6.18 0.81 8.07
CA THR A 94 4.97 0.82 7.23
C THR A 94 3.72 1.16 8.04
N LEU A 95 3.50 0.50 9.18
CA LEU A 95 2.37 0.80 10.07
C LEU A 95 2.43 2.21 10.64
N CYS A 96 3.63 2.71 10.98
CA CYS A 96 3.83 4.08 11.46
C CYS A 96 3.46 5.12 10.39
N LEU A 97 3.91 4.92 9.16
CA LEU A 97 3.54 5.75 8.00
C LEU A 97 2.02 5.76 7.83
N ILE A 98 1.44 4.57 7.70
CA ILE A 98 0.01 4.40 7.43
C ILE A 98 -0.83 5.10 8.50
N ARG A 99 -0.43 4.99 9.77
CA ARG A 99 -1.07 5.71 10.88
C ARG A 99 -1.01 7.22 10.72
N LYS A 100 0.14 7.77 10.29
CA LYS A 100 0.33 9.21 10.09
C LYS A 100 -0.45 9.74 8.88
N ALA A 101 -0.36 9.06 7.74
CA ALA A 101 -1.06 9.44 6.51
C ALA A 101 -2.59 9.27 6.64
N SER A 102 -3.03 8.33 7.49
CA SER A 102 -4.43 8.02 7.76
C SER A 102 -5.26 7.81 6.48
N PRO A 103 -4.83 6.91 5.58
CA PRO A 103 -5.39 6.82 4.23
C PRO A 103 -6.83 6.31 4.21
N VAL A 104 -7.54 6.68 3.15
CA VAL A 104 -8.87 6.15 2.79
C VAL A 104 -8.73 4.98 1.81
N ALA A 105 -7.70 5.02 0.96
CA ALA A 105 -7.33 3.93 0.06
C ALA A 105 -5.85 3.55 0.28
N LEU A 106 -5.59 2.25 0.40
CA LEU A 106 -4.24 1.72 0.62
C LEU A 106 -3.95 0.61 -0.39
N THR A 107 -2.78 0.71 -1.03
CA THR A 107 -2.25 -0.34 -1.91
C THR A 107 -0.96 -0.89 -1.31
N LEU A 108 -0.90 -2.22 -1.13
CA LEU A 108 0.26 -2.91 -0.54
C LEU A 108 0.74 -4.04 -1.42
N LEU A 109 2.06 -4.24 -1.44
CA LEU A 109 2.70 -5.42 -2.01
C LEU A 109 3.26 -6.27 -0.88
N ILE A 110 2.67 -7.43 -0.61
CA ILE A 110 3.02 -8.25 0.56
C ILE A 110 3.03 -9.74 0.22
N MET A 111 3.89 -10.49 0.89
CA MET A 111 3.88 -11.95 0.81
C MET A 111 2.61 -12.51 1.45
N ALA A 112 2.04 -13.54 0.84
CA ALA A 112 0.90 -14.25 1.41
C ALA A 112 1.37 -15.21 2.52
N ASP A 113 1.61 -14.67 3.71
CA ASP A 113 2.01 -15.43 4.91
C ASP A 113 0.92 -15.36 6.00
N PRO A 114 0.35 -16.51 6.43
CA PRO A 114 -0.64 -16.54 7.51
C PRO A 114 -0.10 -16.04 8.87
N GLY A 115 1.22 -16.10 9.10
CA GLY A 115 1.88 -15.58 10.31
C GLY A 115 1.82 -14.05 10.46
N LEU A 116 1.35 -13.33 9.44
CA LEU A 116 1.21 -11.87 9.46
C LEU A 116 -0.03 -11.36 10.19
N THR A 117 -0.95 -12.25 10.59
CA THR A 117 -2.24 -11.88 11.21
C THR A 117 -2.06 -10.96 12.41
N ASP A 118 -1.31 -11.40 13.42
CA ASP A 118 -1.14 -10.65 14.66
C ASP A 118 -0.09 -9.53 14.54
N SER A 119 0.91 -9.73 13.68
CA SER A 119 2.06 -8.85 13.55
C SER A 119 1.84 -7.67 12.58
N PHE A 120 0.90 -7.80 11.63
CA PHE A 120 0.65 -6.78 10.63
C PHE A 120 -0.84 -6.49 10.42
N TRP A 121 -1.68 -7.49 10.15
CA TRP A 121 -3.07 -7.25 9.76
C TRP A 121 -3.91 -6.64 10.89
N ILE A 122 -3.84 -7.17 12.11
CA ILE A 122 -4.52 -6.58 13.27
C ILE A 122 -4.00 -5.15 13.58
N PRO A 123 -2.68 -4.91 13.64
CA PRO A 123 -2.16 -3.55 13.79
C PRO A 123 -2.59 -2.58 12.68
N LEU A 124 -2.66 -3.05 11.43
CA LEU A 124 -3.07 -2.25 10.28
C LEU A 124 -4.49 -1.72 10.47
N THR A 125 -5.43 -2.59 10.84
CA THR A 125 -6.83 -2.18 11.02
C THR A 125 -7.02 -1.19 12.16
N LYS A 126 -6.19 -1.30 13.22
CA LYS A 126 -6.13 -0.31 14.31
C LYS A 126 -5.56 1.04 13.85
N CYS A 127 -4.59 1.03 12.95
CA CYS A 127 -3.96 2.25 12.43
C CYS A 127 -4.80 2.96 11.36
N THR A 128 -5.77 2.28 10.74
CA THR A 128 -6.53 2.81 9.60
C THR A 128 -8.05 2.78 9.79
N PRO A 129 -8.60 3.52 10.76
CA PRO A 129 -10.06 3.55 11.00
C PRO A 129 -10.85 4.14 9.81
N ARG A 130 -10.19 4.93 8.96
CA ARG A 130 -10.77 5.57 7.78
C ARG A 130 -10.66 4.74 6.50
N LEU A 131 -9.89 3.65 6.51
CA LEU A 131 -9.66 2.84 5.32
C LEU A 131 -10.96 2.29 4.77
N ARG A 132 -11.25 2.60 3.50
CA ARG A 132 -12.42 2.14 2.76
C ARG A 132 -12.04 1.26 1.58
N SER A 133 -10.88 1.49 0.96
CA SER A 133 -10.38 0.65 -0.13
C SER A 133 -9.04 0.03 0.23
N LEU A 134 -8.91 -1.27 0.05
CA LEU A 134 -7.66 -1.99 0.27
C LEU A 134 -7.34 -2.86 -0.95
N GLU A 135 -6.27 -2.50 -1.65
CA GLU A 135 -5.69 -3.29 -2.73
C GLU A 135 -4.45 -4.03 -2.20
N ILE A 136 -4.44 -5.35 -2.33
CA ILE A 136 -3.33 -6.19 -1.87
C ILE A 136 -2.81 -6.96 -3.05
N ARG A 137 -1.56 -6.68 -3.39
CA ARG A 137 -0.79 -7.39 -4.38
C ARG A 137 0.00 -8.47 -3.65
N LEU A 138 -0.45 -9.71 -3.80
CA LEU A 138 0.12 -10.88 -3.16
C LEU A 138 1.16 -11.53 -4.06
N TYR A 139 2.36 -11.72 -3.52
CA TYR A 139 3.33 -12.65 -4.08
C TYR A 139 3.07 -14.04 -3.48
N THR A 140 2.74 -15.01 -4.33
CA THR A 140 2.55 -16.41 -3.94
C THR A 140 3.68 -17.29 -4.47
N PHE A 141 4.04 -18.30 -3.66
CA PHE A 141 4.84 -19.41 -4.15
C PHE A 141 3.95 -20.43 -4.85
N PRO A 142 4.46 -21.14 -5.86
CA PRO A 142 3.68 -22.10 -6.65
C PRO A 142 3.05 -23.25 -5.83
N GLU A 143 3.45 -23.47 -4.58
CA GLU A 143 2.97 -24.56 -3.71
C GLU A 143 1.90 -24.10 -2.69
N GLY A 144 1.61 -22.81 -2.59
CA GLY A 144 0.65 -22.27 -1.63
C GLY A 144 -0.70 -21.97 -2.26
N ASP A 145 -1.69 -22.84 -2.05
CA ASP A 145 -3.11 -22.55 -2.34
C ASP A 145 -3.67 -21.55 -1.31
N VAL A 146 -3.26 -20.29 -1.43
CA VAL A 146 -3.86 -19.21 -0.64
C VAL A 146 -5.25 -18.96 -1.21
N MET A 147 -6.29 -19.42 -0.52
CA MET A 147 -7.68 -19.16 -0.88
C MET A 147 -7.99 -17.67 -0.73
N PRO A 148 -8.08 -16.89 -1.84
CA PRO A 148 -8.17 -15.43 -1.80
C PRO A 148 -9.36 -14.94 -0.97
N ARG A 149 -10.47 -15.67 -1.09
CA ARG A 149 -11.73 -15.38 -0.41
C ARG A 149 -11.61 -15.56 1.10
N LEU A 150 -10.94 -16.61 1.58
CA LEU A 150 -10.75 -16.84 3.02
C LEU A 150 -9.88 -15.75 3.64
N PHE A 151 -8.83 -15.34 2.92
CA PHE A 151 -7.97 -14.24 3.32
C PHE A 151 -8.74 -12.91 3.40
N ALA A 152 -9.52 -12.58 2.37
CA ALA A 152 -10.38 -11.40 2.37
C ALA A 152 -11.42 -11.44 3.52
N CYS A 153 -12.05 -12.59 3.78
CA CYS A 153 -13.01 -12.73 4.89
C CYS A 153 -12.36 -12.44 6.26
N LYS A 154 -11.20 -13.04 6.56
CA LYS A 154 -10.48 -12.79 7.82
C LYS A 154 -10.11 -11.31 7.98
N LEU A 155 -9.70 -10.66 6.89
CA LEU A 155 -9.38 -9.24 6.92
C LEU A 155 -10.61 -8.38 7.23
N LEU A 156 -11.78 -8.74 6.69
CA LEU A 156 -13.04 -8.03 6.97
C LEU A 156 -13.52 -8.16 8.42
N GLU A 157 -13.28 -9.30 9.06
CA GLU A 157 -13.59 -9.48 10.49
C GLU A 157 -12.82 -8.47 11.35
N GLN A 158 -11.58 -8.16 10.93
CA GLN A 158 -10.69 -7.25 11.66
C GLN A 158 -10.82 -5.79 11.20
N ALA A 159 -11.42 -5.53 10.03
CA ALA A 159 -11.47 -4.21 9.37
C ALA A 159 -12.91 -3.75 9.06
N PRO A 160 -13.70 -3.31 10.07
CA PRO A 160 -15.10 -2.91 9.89
C PRO A 160 -15.27 -1.70 8.96
N SER A 161 -14.20 -0.93 8.77
CA SER A 161 -14.14 0.29 7.96
C SER A 161 -14.09 0.01 6.46
N VAL A 162 -13.50 -1.10 6.03
CA VAL A 162 -13.16 -1.41 4.63
C VAL A 162 -14.41 -1.75 3.83
N ARG A 163 -14.64 -1.12 2.67
CA ARG A 163 -15.82 -1.30 1.81
C ARG A 163 -15.51 -2.00 0.49
N CYS A 164 -14.28 -1.90 0.02
CA CYS A 164 -13.79 -2.56 -1.17
C CYS A 164 -12.46 -3.25 -0.85
N VAL A 165 -12.32 -4.51 -1.29
CA VAL A 165 -11.08 -5.27 -1.19
C VAL A 165 -10.75 -5.84 -2.55
N SER A 166 -9.53 -5.58 -3.02
CA SER A 166 -8.97 -6.17 -4.22
C SER A 166 -7.74 -6.97 -3.89
N LEU A 167 -7.66 -8.18 -4.42
CA LEU A 167 -6.50 -9.05 -4.30
C LEU A 167 -6.00 -9.38 -5.70
N SER A 168 -4.74 -9.03 -5.98
CA SER A 168 -4.04 -9.49 -7.18
C SER A 168 -2.93 -10.46 -6.78
N PHE A 169 -2.84 -11.58 -7.47
CA PHE A 169 -1.90 -12.65 -7.20
C PHE A 169 -0.88 -12.67 -8.32
N THR A 170 0.37 -12.38 -7.99
CA THR A 170 1.49 -12.58 -8.92
C THR A 170 2.20 -13.86 -8.51
N SER A 171 2.05 -14.90 -9.32
CA SER A 171 2.81 -16.13 -9.11
C SER A 171 4.25 -15.93 -9.63
N CYS A 172 5.23 -16.17 -8.77
CA CYS A 172 6.64 -16.12 -9.17
C CYS A 172 7.10 -17.53 -9.54
N ARG A 173 7.01 -17.90 -10.82
CA ARG A 173 7.71 -19.08 -11.34
C ARG A 173 9.09 -18.62 -11.83
N ARG A 174 10.16 -19.23 -11.33
CA ARG A 174 11.56 -18.89 -11.69
C ARG A 174 11.84 -18.90 -13.21
N TYR A 175 10.97 -19.52 -14.03
CA TYR A 175 11.22 -19.79 -15.45
C TYR A 175 10.04 -19.53 -16.40
N PHE A 176 8.94 -18.90 -15.94
CA PHE A 176 7.76 -18.64 -16.79
C PHE A 176 7.24 -17.20 -16.60
N PRO A 177 6.55 -16.62 -17.59
CA PRO A 177 5.93 -15.31 -17.47
C PRO A 177 5.00 -15.25 -16.24
N HIS A 178 4.97 -14.09 -15.60
CA HIS A 178 4.14 -13.84 -14.43
C HIS A 178 2.66 -13.91 -14.79
N ASP A 179 2.01 -14.99 -14.38
CA ASP A 179 0.56 -15.08 -14.49
C ASP A 179 -0.05 -14.33 -13.31
N THR A 180 -0.69 -13.19 -13.62
CA THR A 180 -1.33 -12.32 -12.63
C THR A 180 -2.82 -12.62 -12.63
N LYS A 181 -3.32 -13.15 -11.52
CA LYS A 181 -4.77 -13.37 -11.33
C LYS A 181 -5.30 -12.30 -10.40
N THR A 182 -6.27 -11.51 -10.85
CA THR A 182 -6.90 -10.48 -10.02
C THR A 182 -8.34 -10.85 -9.69
N THR A 183 -8.72 -10.57 -8.45
CA THR A 183 -10.07 -10.77 -7.95
C THR A 183 -10.41 -9.64 -6.99
N ALA A 184 -11.53 -8.98 -7.24
CA ALA A 184 -12.02 -7.90 -6.40
C ALA A 184 -13.40 -8.21 -5.84
N TRP A 185 -13.67 -7.65 -4.66
CA TRP A 185 -14.94 -7.79 -3.97
C TRP A 185 -15.41 -6.48 -3.36
N LYS A 186 -16.71 -6.24 -3.47
CA LYS A 186 -17.43 -5.24 -2.69
C LYS A 186 -17.92 -5.87 -1.39
N VAL A 187 -17.83 -5.12 -0.30
CA VAL A 187 -18.38 -5.52 0.99
C VAL A 187 -19.81 -5.03 1.12
N VAL A 188 -20.75 -5.97 1.20
CA VAL A 188 -22.18 -5.71 1.33
C VAL A 188 -22.72 -6.20 2.67
N GLY A 189 -23.92 -5.74 3.03
CA GLY A 189 -24.59 -6.12 4.28
C GLY A 189 -24.27 -5.23 5.47
N ALA A 190 -25.06 -5.38 6.54
CA ALA A 190 -24.89 -4.66 7.79
C ALA A 190 -23.59 -5.08 8.51
N ARG A 191 -23.13 -4.27 9.47
CA ARG A 191 -21.87 -4.52 10.22
C ARG A 191 -21.81 -5.91 10.87
N THR A 192 -22.95 -6.49 11.24
CA THR A 192 -23.09 -7.80 11.87
C THR A 192 -23.19 -8.97 10.88
N CYS A 193 -23.46 -8.71 9.60
CA CYS A 193 -23.68 -9.71 8.56
C CYS A 193 -23.01 -9.31 7.24
N ARG A 194 -21.70 -9.03 7.29
CA ARG A 194 -20.93 -8.59 6.12
C ARG A 194 -20.68 -9.76 5.17
N LYS A 195 -20.90 -9.53 3.88
CA LYS A 195 -20.64 -10.52 2.82
C LYS A 195 -19.75 -9.90 1.74
N LEU A 196 -18.98 -10.76 1.08
CA LEU A 196 -18.18 -10.40 -0.08
C LEU A 196 -18.96 -10.74 -1.35
N GLU A 197 -19.25 -9.73 -2.17
CA GLU A 197 -19.77 -9.89 -3.52
C GLU A 197 -18.65 -9.64 -4.52
N ARG A 198 -18.43 -10.58 -5.44
CA ARG A 198 -17.39 -10.46 -6.45
C ARG A 198 -17.78 -9.36 -7.44
N ILE A 199 -16.84 -8.49 -7.77
CA ILE A 199 -17.04 -7.39 -8.71
C ILE A 199 -16.06 -7.51 -9.90
N THR A 200 -16.39 -6.83 -10.99
CA THR A 200 -15.51 -6.70 -12.17
C THR A 200 -14.44 -5.64 -11.92
N GLU A 201 -13.35 -5.71 -12.68
CA GLU A 201 -12.26 -4.72 -12.64
C GLU A 201 -12.77 -3.30 -12.95
N ALA A 202 -13.64 -3.14 -13.96
CA ALA A 202 -14.24 -1.85 -14.28
C ALA A 202 -15.06 -1.26 -13.11
N LEU A 203 -15.74 -2.12 -12.34
CA LEU A 203 -16.52 -1.68 -11.17
C LEU A 203 -15.62 -1.38 -9.97
N GLU A 204 -14.53 -2.12 -9.81
CA GLU A 204 -13.49 -1.84 -8.81
C GLU A 204 -12.87 -0.46 -9.02
N GLU A 205 -12.45 -0.15 -10.26
CA GLU A 205 -11.88 1.16 -10.58
C GLU A 205 -12.85 2.30 -10.31
N ASP A 206 -14.13 2.13 -10.66
CA ASP A 206 -15.17 3.12 -10.39
C ASP A 206 -15.38 3.33 -8.88
N VAL A 207 -15.47 2.24 -8.11
CA VAL A 207 -15.58 2.29 -6.65
C VAL A 207 -14.36 2.98 -6.03
N GLN A 208 -13.15 2.67 -6.48
CA GLN A 208 -11.92 3.28 -5.99
C GLN A 208 -11.87 4.78 -6.34
N ARG A 209 -12.23 5.16 -7.57
CA ARG A 209 -12.34 6.56 -7.99
C ARG A 209 -13.30 7.35 -7.10
N ARG A 210 -14.46 6.79 -6.78
CA ARG A 210 -15.44 7.42 -5.88
C ARG A 210 -14.90 7.55 -4.46
N ILE A 211 -14.28 6.50 -3.91
CA ILE A 211 -13.74 6.51 -2.54
C ILE A 211 -12.64 7.57 -2.35
N ILE A 212 -11.84 7.80 -3.39
CA ILE A 212 -10.71 8.75 -3.35
C ILE A 212 -11.17 10.18 -3.70
N ALA A 213 -12.38 10.35 -4.23
CA ALA A 213 -12.90 11.65 -4.61
C ALA A 213 -12.95 12.61 -3.39
N PRO A 214 -12.58 13.90 -3.54
CA PRO A 214 -12.52 14.84 -2.43
C PRO A 214 -13.87 15.07 -1.73
N ASP A 215 -14.97 14.87 -2.45
CA ASP A 215 -16.36 15.02 -2.02
C ASP A 215 -17.00 13.71 -1.56
N PHE A 216 -16.22 12.64 -1.41
CA PHE A 216 -16.73 11.33 -1.03
C PHE A 216 -17.44 11.35 0.34
N ASP A 217 -18.77 11.14 0.32
CA ASP A 217 -19.56 10.89 1.52
C ASP A 217 -19.82 9.38 1.68
N PRO A 218 -19.26 8.74 2.74
CA PRO A 218 -19.40 7.31 2.98
C PRO A 218 -20.83 6.85 3.29
N ARG A 219 -21.81 7.75 3.46
CA ARG A 219 -23.23 7.41 3.65
C ARG A 219 -24.03 7.33 2.36
N THR A 220 -23.60 8.02 1.31
CA THR A 220 -24.38 8.21 0.08
C THR A 220 -23.68 7.71 -1.18
N SER A 221 -22.36 7.50 -1.12
CA SER A 221 -21.53 7.26 -2.31
C SER A 221 -21.23 5.79 -2.64
N LEU A 222 -21.78 4.81 -1.89
CA LEU A 222 -21.51 3.36 -2.05
C LEU A 222 -22.72 2.45 -1.83
#